data_AF-A0A398D1I7-F1
#
_entry.id   AF-A0A398D1I7-F1
#
_cell.length_a   1.000
_cell.length_b   1.000
_cell.length_c   1.000
_cell.angle_alpha   90.00
_cell.angle_beta   90.00
_cell.angle_gamma   90.00
#
_symmetry.space_group_name_H-M   'P 1'
#
loop_
_entity.id
_entity.type
_entity.pdbx_description
1 polymer ?
#
loop_
_entity_poly.entity_id
_entity_poly.type
_entity_poly.pdbx_seq_one_letter_code
_entity_poly.pdbx_strand_id
1 'polypeptide(L)'
;NAYLILRDMVNQTIANRSVTLLSFGMLSALWSSASGVTTLIQGINRAYDQEETRRSWKVSAVSLYFTFELAIAIIFSLVLIVFGKVLGTQLFRLLGFSDVSLAIWSYLGYIITLITTILVFISLYYNTPNRRSKFREVVPGAVVASLGWVIVSIAFSYYIDNFGNYSKVYGSLGGIIALLMWLYVSSIIILMGAEINASLMFSKMGLEKPKLRRF
;
A
#
# COMPACT_ATOMS: atom_id res chain seq x y z
N ASN A 1 -39.69 2.64 4.94
CA ASN A 1 -39.34 1.21 5.15
C ASN A 1 -37.83 0.94 5.15
N ALA A 2 -37.04 1.31 4.13
CA ALA A 2 -35.58 1.07 4.14
C ALA A 2 -34.82 1.77 5.29
N TYR A 3 -35.22 2.98 5.67
CA TYR A 3 -34.64 3.73 6.80
C TYR A 3 -34.82 3.02 8.15
N LEU A 4 -35.96 2.36 8.38
CA LEU A 4 -36.23 1.63 9.61
C LEU A 4 -35.39 0.35 9.70
N ILE A 5 -35.21 -0.35 8.57
CA ILE A 5 -34.34 -1.54 8.49
C ILE A 5 -32.89 -1.16 8.73
N LEU A 6 -32.40 -0.07 8.12
CA LEU A 6 -31.05 0.45 8.37
C LEU A 6 -30.86 0.87 9.84
N ARG A 7 -31.84 1.55 10.42
CA ARG A 7 -31.80 1.98 11.82
C ARG A 7 -31.81 0.79 12.78
N ASP A 8 -32.62 -0.22 12.52
CA ASP A 8 -32.67 -1.42 13.36
C ASP A 8 -31.44 -2.29 13.19
N MET A 9 -30.87 -2.41 11.98
CA MET A 9 -29.58 -3.08 11.79
C MET A 9 -28.45 -2.36 12.51
N VAL A 10 -28.40 -1.02 12.44
CA VAL A 10 -27.41 -0.22 13.16
C VAL A 10 -27.61 -0.36 14.67
N ASN A 11 -28.84 -0.26 15.18
CA ASN A 11 -29.14 -0.38 16.60
C ASN A 11 -28.88 -1.80 17.14
N GLN A 12 -29.20 -2.85 16.40
CA GLN A 12 -28.90 -4.24 16.78
C GLN A 12 -27.39 -4.51 16.74
N THR A 13 -26.68 -3.96 15.75
CA THR A 13 -25.22 -4.05 15.66
C THR A 13 -24.53 -3.29 16.79
N ILE A 14 -25.08 -2.16 17.23
CA ILE A 14 -24.58 -1.36 18.37
C ILE A 14 -24.93 -2.04 19.71
N ALA A 15 -26.16 -2.54 19.87
CA ALA A 15 -26.65 -3.16 21.09
C ALA A 15 -25.97 -4.51 21.39
N ASN A 16 -25.60 -5.28 20.36
CA ASN A 16 -24.84 -6.53 20.49
C ASN A 16 -23.32 -6.34 20.34
N ARG A 17 -22.80 -5.11 20.47
CA ARG A 17 -21.34 -4.89 20.52
C ARG A 17 -20.76 -5.43 21.83
N SER A 18 -20.20 -6.62 21.74
CA SER A 18 -19.15 -7.01 22.66
C SER A 18 -17.92 -6.14 22.36
N VAL A 19 -17.75 -5.08 23.15
CA VAL A 19 -16.57 -4.19 23.11
C VAL A 19 -15.28 -5.01 23.20
N THR A 20 -15.33 -6.13 23.93
CA THR A 20 -14.25 -7.12 24.02
C THR A 20 -13.94 -7.78 22.68
N LEU A 21 -14.92 -8.27 21.93
CA LEU A 21 -14.72 -8.90 20.60
C LEU A 21 -14.19 -7.89 19.58
N LEU A 22 -14.68 -6.64 19.61
CA LEU A 22 -14.19 -5.57 18.73
C LEU A 22 -12.73 -5.21 19.03
N SER A 23 -12.40 -5.03 20.31
CA SER A 23 -11.03 -4.70 20.72
C SER A 23 -10.07 -5.85 20.40
N PHE A 24 -10.48 -7.10 20.65
CA PHE A 24 -9.69 -8.28 20.34
C PHE A 24 -9.51 -8.46 18.82
N GLY A 25 -10.57 -8.25 18.03
CA GLY A 25 -10.52 -8.30 16.57
C GLY A 25 -9.63 -7.21 15.97
N MET A 26 -9.65 -6.00 16.53
CA MET A 26 -8.78 -4.91 16.10
C MET A 26 -7.31 -5.21 16.41
N LEU A 27 -7.02 -5.71 17.61
CA LEU A 27 -5.67 -6.11 18.00
C LEU A 27 -5.13 -7.28 17.16
N SER A 28 -5.96 -8.29 16.89
CA SER A 28 -5.55 -9.44 16.07
C SER A 28 -5.33 -9.05 14.61
N ALA A 29 -6.16 -8.17 14.06
CA ALA A 29 -5.97 -7.61 12.71
C ALA A 29 -4.70 -6.76 12.63
N LEU A 30 -4.44 -5.90 13.61
CA LEU A 30 -3.21 -5.10 13.70
C LEU A 30 -1.98 -6.00 13.78
N TRP A 31 -2.01 -7.03 14.62
CA TRP A 31 -0.92 -7.99 14.76
C TRP A 31 -0.66 -8.74 13.46
N SER A 32 -1.72 -9.23 12.81
CA SER A 32 -1.62 -9.96 11.54
C SER A 32 -1.05 -9.09 10.42
N SER A 33 -1.50 -7.83 10.34
CA SER A 33 -0.98 -6.85 9.39
C SER A 33 0.50 -6.54 9.63
N ALA A 34 0.88 -6.25 10.88
CA ALA A 34 2.27 -5.97 11.26
C ALA A 34 3.20 -7.18 11.02
N SER A 35 2.71 -8.40 11.21
CA SER A 35 3.45 -9.62 10.88
C SER A 35 3.77 -9.70 9.39
N GLY A 36 2.79 -9.43 8.51
CA GLY A 36 3.00 -9.40 7.07
C GLY A 36 4.07 -8.38 6.64
N VAL A 37 4.00 -7.15 7.18
CA VAL A 37 5.02 -6.12 6.92
C VAL A 37 6.40 -6.54 7.44
N THR A 38 6.47 -7.24 8.57
CA THR A 38 7.73 -7.79 9.11
C THR A 38 8.39 -8.76 8.13
N THR A 39 7.61 -9.64 7.50
CA THR A 39 8.12 -10.57 6.48
C THR A 39 8.61 -9.84 5.23
N LEU A 40 7.91 -8.77 4.81
CA LEU A 40 8.35 -7.92 3.70
C LEU A 40 9.69 -7.22 4.04
N ILE A 41 9.84 -6.69 5.24
CA ILE A 41 11.10 -6.08 5.71
C ILE A 41 12.26 -7.08 5.65
N GLN A 42 12.04 -8.31 6.12
CA GLN A 42 13.05 -9.37 6.03
C GLN A 42 13.39 -9.70 4.57
N GLY A 43 12.41 -9.72 3.67
CA GLY A 43 12.63 -9.88 2.23
C GLY A 43 13.46 -8.75 1.63
N ILE A 44 13.21 -7.50 2.02
CA ILE A 44 13.99 -6.34 1.59
C ILE A 44 15.43 -6.45 2.10
N ASN A 45 15.65 -6.78 3.37
CA ASN A 45 17.01 -6.96 3.89
C ASN A 45 17.78 -8.04 3.12
N ARG A 46 17.11 -9.15 2.78
CA ARG A 46 17.66 -10.20 1.92
C ARG A 46 18.02 -9.66 0.53
N ALA A 47 17.18 -8.82 -0.07
CA ALA A 47 17.48 -8.19 -1.35
C ALA A 47 18.72 -7.27 -1.30
N TYR A 48 19.05 -6.73 -0.13
CA TYR A 48 20.29 -5.96 0.10
C TYR A 48 21.49 -6.82 0.54
N ASP A 49 21.35 -8.15 0.57
CA ASP A 49 22.34 -9.10 1.12
C ASP A 49 22.79 -8.73 2.56
N GLN A 50 21.86 -8.19 3.36
CA GLN A 50 22.11 -7.83 4.76
C GLN A 50 21.40 -8.79 5.71
N GLU A 51 22.14 -9.27 6.71
CA GLU A 51 21.54 -9.99 7.84
C GLU A 51 20.84 -9.00 8.77
N GLU A 52 19.64 -9.39 9.23
CA GLU A 52 18.89 -8.59 10.19
C GLU A 52 19.54 -8.74 11.58
N THR A 53 20.31 -7.73 11.99
CA THR A 53 20.95 -7.71 13.32
C THR A 53 20.08 -7.01 14.36
N ARG A 54 18.97 -6.37 13.96
CA ARG A 54 18.06 -5.70 14.88
C ARG A 54 17.21 -6.72 15.64
N ARG A 55 16.94 -6.41 16.91
CA ARG A 55 16.10 -7.26 17.76
C ARG A 55 14.65 -7.29 17.23
N SER A 56 13.97 -8.43 17.32
CA SER A 56 12.65 -8.64 16.73
C SER A 56 11.61 -7.57 17.11
N TRP A 57 11.64 -7.04 18.33
CA TRP A 57 10.75 -5.97 18.76
C TRP A 57 10.97 -4.64 18.01
N LYS A 58 12.22 -4.33 17.63
CA LYS A 58 12.52 -3.14 16.82
C LYS A 58 11.96 -3.30 15.41
N VAL A 59 12.09 -4.50 14.84
CA VAL A 59 11.51 -4.81 13.52
C VAL A 59 9.99 -4.71 13.58
N SER A 60 9.36 -5.26 14.62
CA SER A 60 7.91 -5.10 14.84
C SER A 60 7.47 -3.64 15.00
N ALA A 61 8.26 -2.80 15.67
CA ALA A 61 7.97 -1.37 15.80
C ALA A 61 8.06 -0.64 14.45
N VAL A 62 9.05 -0.97 13.62
CA VAL A 62 9.19 -0.44 12.26
C VAL A 62 8.02 -0.93 11.37
N SER A 63 7.62 -2.20 11.50
CA SER A 63 6.44 -2.73 10.81
C SER A 63 5.17 -1.99 11.19
N LEU A 64 4.95 -1.72 12.49
CA LEU A 64 3.83 -0.91 12.97
C LEU A 64 3.85 0.50 12.37
N TYR A 65 5.02 1.15 12.36
CA TYR A 65 5.17 2.47 11.74
C TYR A 65 4.72 2.46 10.27
N PHE A 66 5.18 1.49 9.47
CA PHE A 66 4.78 1.38 8.07
C PHE A 66 3.30 1.02 7.88
N THR A 67 2.73 0.20 8.77
CA THR A 67 1.28 -0.07 8.76
C THR A 67 0.48 1.22 8.98
N PHE A 68 0.90 2.07 9.92
CA PHE A 68 0.26 3.38 10.15
C PHE A 68 0.50 4.34 8.99
N GLU A 69 1.72 4.38 8.42
CA GLU A 69 2.06 5.20 7.26
C GLU A 69 1.15 4.84 6.06
N LEU A 70 0.99 3.55 5.76
CA LEU A 70 0.08 3.06 4.72
C LEU A 70 -1.37 3.43 5.01
N ALA A 71 -1.84 3.26 6.25
CA ALA A 71 -3.21 3.61 6.64
C ALA A 71 -3.49 5.11 6.44
N ILE A 72 -2.56 5.97 6.87
CA ILE A 72 -2.65 7.43 6.69
C ILE A 72 -2.63 7.77 5.20
N ALA A 73 -1.74 7.17 4.40
CA ALA A 73 -1.66 7.41 2.96
C ALA A 73 -2.97 7.04 2.24
N ILE A 74 -3.62 5.93 2.64
CA ILE A 74 -4.92 5.52 2.10
C ILE A 74 -6.00 6.51 2.48
N ILE A 75 -6.10 6.89 3.77
CA ILE A 75 -7.10 7.87 4.23
C ILE A 75 -6.90 9.21 3.53
N PHE A 76 -5.67 9.69 3.44
CA PHE A 76 -5.32 10.92 2.76
C PHE A 76 -5.70 10.88 1.27
N SER A 77 -5.38 9.78 0.58
CA SER A 77 -5.74 9.58 -0.83
C SER A 77 -7.27 9.56 -1.03
N LEU A 78 -8.01 8.87 -0.16
CA LEU A 78 -9.47 8.83 -0.21
C LEU A 78 -10.07 10.22 0.03
N VAL A 79 -9.58 10.94 1.03
CA VAL A 79 -10.03 12.31 1.32
C VAL A 79 -9.78 13.21 0.11
N LEU A 80 -8.59 13.15 -0.49
CA LEU A 80 -8.27 13.94 -1.68
C LEU A 80 -9.15 13.59 -2.88
N ILE A 81 -9.43 12.31 -3.14
CA ILE A 81 -10.26 11.92 -4.28
C ILE A 81 -11.73 12.32 -4.05
N VAL A 82 -12.27 12.06 -2.86
CA VAL A 82 -13.69 12.31 -2.54
C VAL A 82 -13.96 13.80 -2.34
N PHE A 83 -13.22 14.46 -1.43
CA PHE A 83 -13.41 15.88 -1.17
C PHE A 83 -12.81 16.75 -2.25
N GLY A 84 -11.84 16.26 -3.00
CA GLY A 84 -11.27 17.04 -4.10
C GLY A 84 -12.28 17.37 -5.19
N LYS A 85 -13.22 16.47 -5.48
CA LYS A 85 -14.30 16.77 -6.44
C LYS A 85 -15.23 17.89 -5.92
N VAL A 86 -15.47 17.93 -4.61
CA VAL A 86 -16.32 18.94 -3.96
C VAL A 86 -15.59 20.29 -3.83
N LEU A 87 -14.38 20.28 -3.26
CA LEU A 87 -13.54 21.47 -3.10
C LEU A 87 -13.10 22.05 -4.44
N GLY A 88 -12.73 21.20 -5.40
CA GLY A 88 -12.36 21.60 -6.76
C GLY A 88 -13.52 22.33 -7.44
N THR A 89 -14.73 21.78 -7.43
CA THR A 89 -15.89 22.46 -8.05
C THR A 89 -16.23 23.80 -7.39
N GLN A 90 -16.04 23.95 -6.07
CA GLN A 90 -16.26 25.22 -5.37
C GLN A 90 -15.14 26.25 -5.62
N LEU A 91 -13.87 25.86 -5.59
CA LEU A 91 -12.72 26.74 -5.91
C LEU A 91 -12.73 27.19 -7.36
N PHE A 92 -13.04 26.29 -8.31
CA PHE A 92 -13.06 26.62 -9.72
C PHE A 92 -14.28 27.44 -10.14
N ARG A 93 -15.41 27.34 -9.42
CA ARG A 93 -16.53 28.30 -9.55
C ARG A 93 -16.14 29.71 -9.11
N LEU A 94 -15.35 29.85 -8.04
CA LEU A 94 -14.82 31.15 -7.59
C LEU A 94 -13.82 31.75 -8.60
N LEU A 95 -13.09 30.91 -9.33
CA LEU A 95 -12.12 31.32 -10.35
C LEU A 95 -12.69 31.41 -11.78
N GLY A 96 -13.98 31.12 -11.99
CA GLY A 96 -14.66 31.31 -13.28
C GLY A 96 -14.47 30.22 -14.35
N PHE A 97 -13.91 29.06 -14.01
CA PHE A 97 -13.70 27.95 -14.98
C PHE A 97 -14.66 26.78 -14.68
N SER A 98 -15.82 26.71 -15.35
CA SER A 98 -16.85 25.71 -15.01
C SER A 98 -16.57 24.30 -15.53
N ASP A 99 -16.06 24.15 -16.76
CA ASP A 99 -16.09 22.84 -17.44
C ASP A 99 -14.72 22.17 -17.62
N VAL A 100 -13.63 22.95 -17.64
CA VAL A 100 -12.24 22.44 -17.74
C VAL A 100 -11.69 21.98 -16.38
N SER A 101 -12.35 22.35 -15.29
CA SER A 101 -11.91 22.15 -13.90
C SER A 101 -11.92 20.69 -13.44
N LEU A 102 -12.91 19.90 -13.85
CA LEU A 102 -13.08 18.52 -13.39
C LEU A 102 -12.02 17.57 -13.96
N ALA A 103 -11.67 17.73 -15.24
CA ALA A 103 -10.64 16.92 -15.87
C ALA A 103 -9.26 17.21 -15.25
N ILE A 104 -8.90 18.49 -15.12
CA ILE A 104 -7.65 18.91 -14.48
C ILE A 104 -7.57 18.37 -13.04
N TRP A 105 -8.66 18.46 -12.28
CA TRP A 105 -8.70 17.93 -10.92
C TRP A 105 -8.48 16.42 -10.87
N SER A 106 -9.11 15.67 -11.78
CA SER A 106 -8.91 14.23 -11.86
C SER A 106 -7.46 13.87 -12.15
N TYR A 107 -6.82 14.54 -13.10
CA TYR A 107 -5.40 14.32 -13.42
C TYR A 107 -4.50 14.67 -12.23
N LEU A 108 -4.76 15.77 -11.53
CA LEU A 108 -4.03 16.14 -10.31
C LEU A 108 -4.20 15.08 -9.22
N GLY A 109 -5.39 14.54 -9.03
CA GLY A 109 -5.63 13.45 -8.08
C GLY A 109 -4.73 12.24 -8.36
N TYR A 110 -4.68 11.77 -9.61
CA TYR A 110 -3.81 10.65 -9.99
C TYR A 110 -2.32 10.96 -9.78
N ILE A 111 -1.88 12.17 -10.11
CA ILE A 111 -0.49 12.61 -9.90
C ILE A 111 -0.15 12.63 -8.41
N ILE A 112 -1.03 13.18 -7.56
CA ILE A 112 -0.82 13.24 -6.12
C ILE A 112 -0.79 11.84 -5.51
N THR A 113 -1.68 10.94 -5.94
CA THR A 113 -1.64 9.53 -5.53
C THR A 113 -0.32 8.88 -5.91
N LEU A 114 0.15 9.06 -7.15
CA LEU A 114 1.43 8.52 -7.60
C LEU A 114 2.61 9.06 -6.77
N ILE A 115 2.65 10.36 -6.50
CA ILE A 115 3.69 10.98 -5.67
C ILE A 115 3.64 10.41 -4.25
N THR A 116 2.45 10.27 -3.67
CA THR A 116 2.27 9.70 -2.33
C THR A 116 2.77 8.26 -2.28
N THR A 117 2.46 7.45 -3.28
CA THR A 117 2.97 6.07 -3.40
C THR A 117 4.49 6.03 -3.51
N ILE A 118 5.10 6.94 -4.28
CA ILE A 118 6.57 7.06 -4.38
C ILE A 118 7.16 7.41 -3.01
N LEU A 119 6.59 8.36 -2.28
CA LEU A 119 7.06 8.75 -0.95
C LEU A 119 6.99 7.59 0.04
N VAL A 120 5.92 6.80 0.01
CA VAL A 120 5.79 5.60 0.86
C VAL A 120 6.87 4.58 0.53
N PHE A 121 7.15 4.29 -0.75
CA PHE A 121 8.23 3.36 -1.11
C PHE A 121 9.64 3.92 -0.81
N ILE A 122 9.84 5.23 -0.92
CA ILE A 122 11.08 5.87 -0.47
C ILE A 122 11.25 5.68 1.04
N SER A 123 10.21 5.97 1.84
CA SER A 123 10.22 5.75 3.29
C SER A 123 10.54 4.30 3.62
N LEU A 124 9.89 3.36 2.91
CA LEU A 124 10.12 1.93 3.02
C LEU A 124 11.60 1.60 2.78
N TYR A 125 12.16 1.93 1.63
CA TYR A 125 13.53 1.56 1.27
C TYR A 125 14.61 2.37 2.02
N TYR A 126 14.28 3.53 2.56
CA TYR A 126 15.20 4.34 3.35
C TYR A 126 15.30 3.83 4.79
N ASN A 127 14.17 3.54 5.44
CA ASN A 127 14.13 3.18 6.86
C ASN A 127 14.24 1.66 7.10
N THR A 128 13.98 0.84 6.08
CA THR A 128 13.98 -0.62 6.22
C THR A 128 15.37 -1.22 6.31
N PRO A 129 16.34 -0.95 5.41
CA PRO A 129 17.61 -1.65 5.42
C PRO A 129 18.37 -1.46 6.74
N ASN A 130 19.02 -2.51 7.22
CA ASN A 130 19.90 -2.46 8.39
C ASN A 130 21.24 -1.74 8.10
N ARG A 131 21.20 -0.68 7.29
CA ARG A 131 22.33 0.17 6.91
C ARG A 131 21.86 1.62 6.74
N ARG A 132 22.80 2.55 6.80
CA ARG A 132 22.54 3.95 6.44
C ARG A 132 22.50 4.11 4.91
N SER A 133 21.31 3.97 4.33
CA SER A 133 21.08 4.26 2.91
C SER A 133 21.06 5.78 2.69
N LYS A 134 21.61 6.28 1.59
CA LYS A 134 21.43 7.68 1.18
C LYS A 134 20.09 7.83 0.45
N PHE A 135 19.41 8.96 0.62
CA PHE A 135 18.13 9.23 -0.06
C PHE A 135 18.21 8.99 -1.58
N ARG A 136 19.29 9.45 -2.23
CA ARG A 136 19.50 9.27 -3.68
C ARG A 136 19.69 7.81 -4.13
N GLU A 137 20.01 6.89 -3.23
CA GLU A 137 20.19 5.46 -3.55
C GLU A 137 18.86 4.70 -3.60
N VAL A 138 17.83 5.20 -2.90
CA VAL A 138 16.56 4.49 -2.76
C VAL A 138 15.49 4.94 -3.77
N VAL A 139 15.64 6.15 -4.31
CA VAL A 139 14.69 6.75 -5.28
C VAL A 139 14.48 5.88 -6.53
N PRO A 140 15.53 5.35 -7.20
CA PRO A 140 15.33 4.61 -8.45
C PRO A 140 14.40 3.39 -8.29
N GLY A 141 14.67 2.56 -7.28
CA GLY A 141 13.84 1.40 -6.96
C GLY A 141 12.45 1.78 -6.43
N ALA A 142 12.33 2.89 -5.69
CA ALA A 142 11.02 3.40 -5.27
C ALA A 142 10.15 3.79 -6.46
N VAL A 143 10.71 4.50 -7.45
CA VAL A 143 9.99 4.87 -8.67
C VAL A 143 9.58 3.63 -9.47
N VAL A 144 10.48 2.67 -9.66
CA VAL A 144 10.16 1.42 -10.37
C VAL A 144 9.06 0.63 -9.65
N ALA A 145 9.17 0.50 -8.31
CA ALA A 145 8.16 -0.18 -7.51
C ALA A 145 6.79 0.54 -7.58
N SER A 146 6.76 1.87 -7.47
CA SER A 146 5.53 2.66 -7.60
C SER A 146 4.86 2.46 -8.95
N LEU A 147 5.62 2.57 -10.04
CA LEU A 147 5.09 2.42 -11.39
C LEU A 147 4.55 1.00 -11.60
N GLY A 148 5.32 -0.02 -11.23
CA GLY A 148 4.88 -1.42 -11.31
C GLY A 148 3.61 -1.67 -10.48
N TRP A 149 3.57 -1.13 -9.26
CA TRP A 149 2.43 -1.30 -8.36
C TRP A 149 1.16 -0.61 -8.89
N VAL A 150 1.28 0.57 -9.48
CA VAL A 150 0.16 1.26 -10.14
C VAL A 150 -0.34 0.48 -11.36
N ILE A 151 0.58 -0.01 -12.21
CA ILE A 151 0.22 -0.82 -13.38
C ILE A 151 -0.53 -2.08 -12.95
N VAL A 152 -0.03 -2.80 -11.95
CA VAL A 152 -0.70 -3.99 -11.42
C VAL A 152 -2.03 -3.66 -10.77
N SER A 153 -2.15 -2.52 -10.09
CA SER A 153 -3.43 -2.09 -9.51
C SER A 153 -4.48 -1.77 -10.57
N ILE A 154 -4.08 -1.13 -11.68
CA ILE A 154 -4.97 -0.89 -12.84
C ILE A 154 -5.36 -2.23 -13.49
N ALA A 155 -4.39 -3.12 -13.72
CA ALA A 155 -4.64 -4.44 -14.28
C ALA A 155 -5.57 -5.28 -13.40
N PHE A 156 -5.41 -5.19 -12.08
CA PHE A 156 -6.26 -5.87 -11.12
C PHE A 156 -7.69 -5.30 -11.08
N SER A 157 -7.85 -3.97 -11.15
CA SER A 157 -9.17 -3.35 -11.28
C SER A 157 -9.89 -3.88 -12.52
N TYR A 158 -9.21 -3.89 -13.66
CA TYR A 158 -9.75 -4.45 -14.90
C TYR A 158 -10.10 -5.93 -14.75
N TYR A 159 -9.24 -6.73 -14.11
CA TYR A 159 -9.49 -8.14 -13.85
C TYR A 159 -10.78 -8.35 -13.04
N ILE A 160 -10.95 -7.61 -11.94
CA ILE A 160 -12.15 -7.71 -11.08
C ILE A 160 -13.42 -7.28 -11.82
N ASP A 161 -13.36 -6.20 -12.60
CA ASP A 161 -14.53 -5.68 -13.34
C ASP A 161 -15.02 -6.69 -14.40
N ASN A 162 -14.10 -7.46 -15.00
CA ASN A 162 -14.43 -8.51 -15.97
C ASN A 162 -14.72 -9.87 -15.32
N PHE A 163 -14.57 -10.00 -13.99
CA PHE A 163 -14.68 -11.25 -13.24
C PHE A 163 -16.10 -11.69 -12.91
N GLY A 164 -17.13 -10.95 -13.37
CA GLY A 164 -18.54 -11.14 -13.03
C GLY A 164 -19.11 -12.55 -13.28
N ASN A 165 -18.47 -13.37 -14.12
CA ASN A 165 -18.89 -14.76 -14.35
C ASN A 165 -18.26 -15.78 -13.37
N TYR A 166 -17.04 -15.56 -12.88
CA TYR A 166 -16.38 -16.45 -11.90
C TYR A 166 -16.92 -16.24 -10.47
N SER A 167 -17.35 -15.02 -10.14
CA SER A 167 -17.98 -14.70 -8.84
C SER A 167 -19.27 -15.49 -8.57
N LYS A 168 -19.96 -15.97 -9.61
CA LYS A 168 -21.18 -16.80 -9.48
C LYS A 168 -20.88 -18.24 -9.07
N VAL A 169 -19.71 -18.76 -9.43
CA VAL A 169 -19.31 -20.16 -9.17
C VAL A 169 -18.58 -20.29 -7.84
N TYR A 170 -17.71 -19.33 -7.52
CA TYR A 170 -16.84 -19.39 -6.33
C TYR A 170 -17.21 -18.41 -5.21
N GLY A 171 -18.22 -17.55 -5.42
CA GLY A 171 -18.73 -16.63 -4.40
C GLY A 171 -17.62 -15.79 -3.74
N SER A 172 -17.64 -15.72 -2.39
CA SER A 172 -16.63 -15.02 -1.58
C SER A 172 -15.20 -15.57 -1.73
N LEU A 173 -15.05 -16.83 -2.11
CA LEU A 173 -13.76 -17.51 -2.26
C LEU A 173 -12.96 -16.94 -3.44
N GLY A 174 -13.66 -16.55 -4.52
CA GLY A 174 -13.04 -15.89 -5.68
C GLY A 174 -12.41 -14.55 -5.32
N GLY A 175 -13.07 -13.76 -4.45
CA GLY A 175 -12.54 -12.50 -3.96
C GLY A 175 -11.26 -12.66 -3.13
N ILE A 176 -11.21 -13.67 -2.26
CA ILE A 176 -10.03 -13.99 -1.45
C ILE A 176 -8.85 -14.37 -2.35
N ILE A 177 -9.07 -15.25 -3.34
CA ILE A 177 -8.02 -15.68 -4.27
C ILE A 177 -7.48 -14.49 -5.07
N ALA A 178 -8.38 -13.64 -5.58
CA ALA A 178 -7.99 -12.44 -6.31
C ALA A 178 -7.15 -11.50 -5.44
N LEU A 179 -7.57 -11.26 -4.18
CA LEU A 179 -6.81 -10.45 -3.23
C LEU A 179 -5.43 -11.05 -2.95
N LEU A 180 -5.32 -12.36 -2.73
CA LEU A 180 -4.05 -13.04 -2.50
C LEU A 180 -3.12 -12.93 -3.71
N MET A 181 -3.66 -13.07 -4.93
CA MET A 181 -2.90 -12.89 -6.16
C MET A 181 -2.37 -11.45 -6.28
N TRP A 182 -3.20 -10.46 -5.98
CA TRP A 182 -2.80 -9.05 -5.98
C TRP A 182 -1.69 -8.76 -4.96
N LEU A 183 -1.82 -9.29 -3.73
CA LEU A 183 -0.79 -9.18 -2.69
C LEU A 183 0.51 -9.87 -3.09
N TYR A 184 0.43 -11.03 -3.74
CA TYR A 184 1.58 -11.77 -4.23
C TYR A 184 2.37 -10.99 -5.28
N VAL A 185 1.68 -10.49 -6.32
CA VAL A 185 2.33 -9.71 -7.38
C VAL A 185 2.88 -8.39 -6.82
N SER A 186 2.15 -7.74 -5.91
CA SER A 186 2.63 -6.54 -5.22
C SER A 186 3.92 -6.81 -4.47
N SER A 187 4.02 -7.95 -3.76
CA SER A 187 5.23 -8.33 -3.03
C SER A 187 6.44 -8.50 -3.95
N ILE A 188 6.24 -9.11 -5.13
CA ILE A 188 7.30 -9.26 -6.14
C ILE A 188 7.81 -7.90 -6.61
N ILE A 189 6.91 -6.97 -6.92
CA ILE A 189 7.28 -5.61 -7.37
C ILE A 189 8.09 -4.88 -6.31
N ILE A 190 7.67 -4.98 -5.04
CA ILE A 190 8.37 -4.34 -3.92
C ILE A 190 9.77 -4.94 -3.74
N LEU A 191 9.92 -6.26 -3.85
CA LEU A 191 11.24 -6.90 -3.76
C LEU A 191 12.12 -6.56 -4.97
N MET A 192 11.53 -6.46 -6.16
CA MET A 192 12.23 -6.05 -7.37
C MET A 192 12.78 -4.61 -7.26
N GLY A 193 12.00 -3.67 -6.70
CA GLY A 193 12.49 -2.32 -6.41
C GLY A 193 13.65 -2.31 -5.41
N ALA A 194 13.59 -3.17 -4.38
CA ALA A 194 14.70 -3.32 -3.42
C ALA A 194 15.96 -3.89 -4.08
N GLU A 195 15.81 -4.90 -4.94
CA GLU A 195 16.88 -5.51 -5.74
C GLU A 195 17.57 -4.51 -6.67
N ILE A 196 16.79 -3.65 -7.34
CA ILE A 196 17.31 -2.57 -8.18
C ILE A 196 18.15 -1.60 -7.34
N ASN A 197 17.65 -1.18 -6.18
CA ASN A 197 18.41 -0.31 -5.29
C ASN A 197 19.70 -0.97 -4.78
N ALA A 198 19.66 -2.26 -4.45
CA ALA A 198 20.83 -3.02 -4.04
C ALA A 198 21.86 -3.13 -5.18
N SER A 199 21.44 -3.50 -6.39
CA SER A 199 22.33 -3.64 -7.54
C SER A 199 23.02 -2.32 -7.92
N LEU A 200 22.29 -1.20 -7.89
CA LEU A 200 22.85 0.13 -8.11
C LEU A 200 23.86 0.53 -7.02
N MET A 201 23.64 0.09 -5.78
CA MET A 201 24.60 0.29 -4.70
C MET A 201 25.89 -0.49 -4.94
N PHE A 202 25.80 -1.80 -5.23
CA PHE A 202 26.97 -2.64 -5.51
C PHE A 202 27.78 -2.09 -6.69
N SER A 203 27.10 -1.70 -7.78
CA SER A 203 27.74 -1.07 -8.94
C SER A 203 28.50 0.22 -8.57
N LYS A 204 27.92 1.09 -7.74
CA LYS A 204 28.61 2.31 -7.25
C LYS A 204 29.83 2.02 -6.37
N MET A 205 29.83 0.90 -5.66
CA MET A 205 30.95 0.46 -4.82
C MET A 205 32.04 -0.29 -5.61
N GLY A 206 31.84 -0.50 -6.92
CA GLY A 206 32.75 -1.31 -7.75
C GLY A 206 32.75 -2.80 -7.38
N LEU A 207 31.71 -3.26 -6.70
CA LEU A 207 31.56 -4.65 -6.26
C LEU A 207 30.51 -5.34 -7.14
N GLU A 208 30.76 -6.59 -7.51
CA GLU A 208 29.68 -7.43 -8.04
C GLU A 208 28.77 -7.87 -6.91
N LYS A 209 27.45 -7.77 -7.12
CA LYS A 209 26.49 -8.31 -6.16
C LYS A 209 26.68 -9.84 -6.08
N PRO A 210 26.88 -10.42 -4.89
CA PRO A 210 27.06 -11.86 -4.75
C PRO A 210 25.84 -12.59 -5.33
N LYS A 211 26.08 -13.51 -6.26
CA LYS A 211 25.02 -14.02 -7.14
C LYS A 211 23.94 -14.84 -6.45
N LEU A 212 24.10 -15.29 -5.21
CA LEU A 212 23.11 -16.00 -4.39
C LEU A 212 23.82 -16.49 -3.10
N ARG A 213 23.49 -15.96 -1.92
CA ARG A 213 23.67 -16.77 -0.70
C ARG A 213 22.53 -17.78 -0.68
N ARG A 214 22.84 -19.04 -1.00
CA ARG A 214 21.94 -20.16 -0.72
C ARG A 214 21.71 -20.20 0.79
N PHE A 215 20.48 -19.93 1.19
CA PHE A 215 19.98 -20.20 2.54
C PHE A 215 19.02 -21.39 2.44
#